data_AF-A0A379FFC0-F1
#
_entry.id   AF-A0A379FFC0-F1
#
_cell.length_a   1.000
_cell.length_b   1.000
_cell.length_c   1.000
_cell.angle_alpha   90.00
_cell.angle_beta   90.00
_cell.angle_gamma   90.00
#
_symmetry.space_group_name_H-M   'P 1'
#
loop_
_entity.id
_entity.type
_entity.pdbx_description
1 polymer ?
#
loop_
_entity_poly.entity_id
_entity_poly.type
_entity_poly.pdbx_seq_one_letter_code
_entity_poly.pdbx_strand_id
1 'polypeptide(L)'
;MSKKNSLNKRINGYLPITILDVESHTMADQMAATIRHNRARGQHQVAAMSDIVRDLSRLGWNDQKIGNELGMSQDEVLRLKQISGLAELFSEHDFSEAWTVK
;
A
#
# COMPACT_ATOMS: atom_id res chain seq x y z
N MET A 1 31.08 12.96 21.08
CA MET A 1 31.50 12.61 19.69
C MET A 1 30.29 12.74 18.77
N SER A 2 30.40 13.53 17.70
CA SER A 2 29.28 13.79 16.77
C SER A 2 28.82 12.50 16.04
N LYS A 3 27.50 12.26 15.96
CA LYS A 3 26.86 11.11 15.27
C LYS A 3 27.38 10.87 13.84
N LYS A 4 27.88 11.90 13.16
CA LYS A 4 28.50 11.77 11.82
C LYS A 4 29.71 10.84 11.82
N ASN A 5 30.53 10.86 12.87
CA ASN A 5 31.75 10.06 12.95
C ASN A 5 31.46 8.57 13.23
N SER A 6 30.37 8.24 13.92
CA SER A 6 30.02 6.84 14.17
C SER A 6 29.43 6.16 12.93
N LEU A 7 28.62 6.86 12.14
CA LEU A 7 28.08 6.31 10.89
C LEU A 7 29.17 6.08 9.85
N ASN A 8 30.06 7.06 9.65
CA ASN A 8 31.16 6.97 8.68
C ASN A 8 32.10 5.79 9.01
N LYS A 9 32.43 5.59 10.29
CA LYS A 9 33.19 4.42 10.75
C LYS A 9 32.49 3.09 10.52
N ARG A 10 31.15 3.04 10.52
CA ARG A 10 30.39 1.80 10.33
C ARG A 10 30.28 1.39 8.85
N ILE A 11 30.18 2.38 7.96
CA ILE A 11 30.06 2.16 6.51
C ILE A 11 31.40 2.31 5.77
N ASN A 12 32.50 2.52 6.51
CA ASN A 12 33.85 2.75 5.99
C ASN A 12 33.93 3.85 4.91
N GLY A 13 33.08 4.88 5.02
CA GLY A 13 33.00 5.94 4.01
C GLY A 13 32.30 5.56 2.70
N TYR A 14 31.75 4.35 2.57
CA TYR A 14 31.01 3.89 1.38
C TYR A 14 29.50 4.08 1.53
N LEU A 15 28.81 4.25 0.41
CA LEU A 15 27.35 4.27 0.35
C LEU A 15 26.84 2.86 -0.01
N PRO A 16 26.10 2.17 0.88
CA PRO A 16 25.48 0.90 0.52
C PRO A 16 24.41 1.14 -0.54
N ILE A 17 24.47 0.34 -1.60
CA ILE A 17 23.47 0.31 -2.67
C ILE A 17 22.88 -1.09 -2.78
N THR A 18 21.62 -1.17 -3.20
CA THR A 18 20.97 -2.42 -3.56
C THR A 18 20.64 -2.34 -5.05
N ILE A 19 21.05 -3.36 -5.80
CA ILE A 19 20.69 -3.49 -7.20
C ILE A 19 19.40 -4.29 -7.25
N LEU A 20 18.37 -3.72 -7.86
CA LEU A 20 17.13 -4.42 -8.15
C LEU A 20 17.27 -5.03 -9.55
N ASP A 21 16.88 -6.29 -9.69
CA ASP A 21 16.79 -6.94 -10.99
C ASP A 21 15.50 -6.48 -11.67
N VAL A 22 15.61 -5.49 -12.56
CA VAL A 22 14.46 -4.86 -13.21
C VAL A 22 13.93 -5.73 -14.35
N GLU A 23 14.76 -6.60 -14.94
CA GLU A 23 14.38 -7.44 -16.08
C GLU A 23 13.43 -8.58 -15.69
N SER A 24 13.53 -9.07 -14.45
CA SER A 24 12.63 -10.09 -13.92
C SER A 24 11.33 -9.55 -13.32
N HIS A 25 11.13 -8.23 -13.32
CA HIS A 25 9.96 -7.58 -12.73
C HIS A 25 9.12 -6.84 -13.76
N THR A 26 7.81 -7.09 -13.73
CA THR A 26 6.87 -6.37 -14.58
C THR A 26 6.74 -4.92 -14.12
N MET A 27 6.26 -4.05 -15.01
CA MET A 27 5.94 -2.66 -14.64
C MET A 27 4.94 -2.61 -13.47
N ALA A 28 4.01 -3.56 -13.39
CA ALA A 28 3.04 -3.64 -12.30
C ALA A 28 3.73 -3.91 -10.95
N ASP A 29 4.73 -4.80 -10.92
CA ASP A 29 5.50 -5.11 -9.70
C ASP A 29 6.25 -3.86 -9.20
N GLN A 30 6.81 -3.08 -10.13
CA GLN A 30 7.53 -1.85 -9.82
C GLN A 30 6.59 -0.76 -9.28
N MET A 31 5.40 -0.61 -9.87
CA MET A 31 4.37 0.30 -9.37
C MET A 31 3.92 -0.11 -7.96
N ALA A 32 3.60 -1.39 -7.76
CA ALA A 32 3.17 -1.93 -6.47
C ALA A 32 4.24 -1.75 -5.39
N ALA A 33 5.51 -1.99 -5.71
CA ALA A 33 6.64 -1.74 -4.80
C ALA A 33 6.73 -0.25 -4.40
N THR A 34 6.58 0.67 -5.36
CA THR A 34 6.59 2.12 -5.09
C THR A 34 5.43 2.54 -4.19
N ILE A 35 4.23 2.03 -4.45
CA ILE A 35 3.03 2.31 -3.64
C ILE A 35 3.20 1.75 -2.22
N ARG A 36 3.65 0.50 -2.08
CA ARG A 36 3.95 -0.11 -0.77
C ARG A 36 4.94 0.73 0.02
N HIS A 37 6.00 1.19 -0.65
CA HIS A 37 7.07 1.94 -0.03
C HIS A 37 6.64 3.30 0.51
N ASN A 38 6.01 4.16 -0.30
CA ASN A 38 5.60 5.46 0.27
C ASN A 38 4.44 5.31 1.27
N ARG A 39 3.68 4.18 1.22
CA ARG A 39 2.61 3.90 2.20
C ARG A 39 3.24 3.54 3.54
N ALA A 40 4.22 2.65 3.56
CA ALA A 40 4.96 2.30 4.77
C ALA A 40 5.65 3.52 5.42
N ARG A 41 6.02 4.53 4.62
CA ARG A 41 6.58 5.80 5.10
C ARG A 41 5.54 6.82 5.56
N GLY A 42 4.25 6.57 5.37
CA GLY A 42 3.17 7.51 5.70
C GLY A 42 3.11 8.76 4.81
N GLN A 43 3.74 8.73 3.62
CA GLN A 43 3.79 9.89 2.72
C GLN A 43 2.60 9.95 1.74
N HIS A 44 1.80 8.89 1.64
CA HIS A 44 0.61 8.90 0.79
C HIS A 44 -0.56 9.63 1.44
N GLN A 45 -1.29 10.40 0.64
CA GLN A 45 -2.56 10.99 1.03
C GLN A 45 -3.68 9.95 0.87
N VAL A 46 -4.61 9.91 1.83
CA VAL A 46 -5.74 8.96 1.84
C VAL A 46 -6.57 9.02 0.55
N ALA A 47 -6.80 10.22 0.03
CA ALA A 47 -7.53 10.43 -1.23
C ALA A 47 -6.83 9.76 -2.43
N ALA A 48 -5.52 10.01 -2.61
CA ALA A 48 -4.75 9.40 -3.70
C ALA A 48 -4.71 7.86 -3.60
N MET A 49 -4.63 7.32 -2.37
CA MET A 49 -4.69 5.87 -2.17
C MET A 49 -6.08 5.30 -2.48
N SER A 50 -7.13 6.04 -2.14
CA SER A 50 -8.52 5.69 -2.45
C SER A 50 -8.75 5.65 -3.97
N ASP A 51 -8.19 6.60 -4.73
CA ASP A 51 -8.23 6.59 -6.19
C ASP A 51 -7.53 5.37 -6.79
N ILE A 52 -6.33 5.01 -6.29
CA ILE A 52 -5.60 3.82 -6.73
C ILE A 52 -6.42 2.54 -6.49
N VAL A 53 -6.98 2.38 -5.29
CA VAL A 53 -7.80 1.21 -4.95
C VAL A 53 -9.06 1.14 -5.83
N ARG A 54 -9.70 2.28 -6.10
CA ARG A 54 -10.85 2.36 -7.01
C ARG A 54 -10.48 1.88 -8.41
N ASP A 55 -9.39 2.39 -8.96
CA ASP A 55 -8.99 2.09 -10.34
C ASP A 55 -8.59 0.61 -10.49
N LEU A 56 -7.88 0.04 -9.51
CA LEU A 56 -7.58 -1.39 -9.48
C LEU A 56 -8.84 -2.25 -9.39
N SER A 57 -9.81 -1.86 -8.57
CA SER A 57 -11.08 -2.57 -8.46
C SER A 57 -11.87 -2.54 -9.78
N ARG A 58 -11.84 -1.41 -10.51
CA ARG A 58 -12.45 -1.28 -11.84
C ARG A 58 -11.75 -2.12 -12.91
N LEU A 59 -10.45 -2.37 -12.75
CA LEU A 59 -9.69 -3.32 -13.56
C LEU A 59 -9.96 -4.79 -13.20
N GLY A 60 -10.94 -5.05 -12.32
CA GLY A 60 -11.37 -6.41 -11.94
C GLY A 60 -10.51 -7.06 -10.86
N TRP A 61 -9.67 -6.29 -10.15
CA TRP A 61 -8.92 -6.86 -9.04
C TRP A 61 -9.82 -7.03 -7.82
N ASN A 62 -9.74 -8.20 -7.19
CA ASN A 62 -10.40 -8.45 -5.92
C ASN A 62 -9.61 -7.86 -4.74
N ASP A 63 -10.28 -7.70 -3.61
CA ASP A 63 -9.80 -7.00 -2.43
C ASP A 63 -8.59 -7.70 -1.81
N GLN A 64 -8.57 -9.03 -1.88
CA GLN A 64 -7.45 -9.85 -1.42
C GLN A 64 -6.19 -9.58 -2.25
N LYS A 65 -6.32 -9.51 -3.58
CA LYS A 65 -5.21 -9.21 -4.50
C LYS A 65 -4.69 -7.79 -4.29
N ILE A 66 -5.58 -6.81 -4.17
CA ILE A 66 -5.22 -5.41 -3.86
C ILE A 66 -4.47 -5.33 -2.53
N GLY A 67 -4.99 -6.00 -1.49
CA GLY A 67 -4.37 -6.07 -0.17
C GLY A 67 -2.98 -6.68 -0.21
N ASN A 68 -2.81 -7.82 -0.88
CA ASN A 68 -1.52 -8.51 -0.99
C ASN A 68 -0.48 -7.66 -1.73
N GLU A 69 -0.84 -7.06 -2.86
CA GLU A 69 0.10 -6.32 -3.70
C GLU A 69 0.46 -4.94 -3.12
N LEU A 70 -0.50 -4.26 -2.49
CA LEU A 70 -0.27 -2.93 -1.89
C LEU A 70 0.09 -2.99 -0.39
N GLY A 71 0.16 -4.19 0.18
CA GLY A 71 0.50 -4.45 1.58
C GLY A 71 -0.55 -3.95 2.58
N MET A 72 -1.83 -3.94 2.19
CA MET A 72 -2.96 -3.46 2.98
C MET A 72 -3.75 -4.61 3.61
N SER A 73 -4.42 -4.35 4.73
CA SER A 73 -5.44 -5.28 5.23
C SER A 73 -6.72 -5.20 4.40
N GLN A 74 -7.54 -6.25 4.43
CA GLN A 74 -8.83 -6.24 3.71
C GLN A 74 -9.75 -5.10 4.20
N ASP A 75 -9.81 -4.86 5.52
CA ASP A 75 -10.57 -3.75 6.09
C ASP A 75 -10.08 -2.38 5.60
N GLU A 76 -8.77 -2.22 5.39
CA GLU A 76 -8.19 -0.96 4.87
C GLU A 76 -8.63 -0.73 3.43
N VAL A 77 -8.57 -1.77 2.59
CA VAL A 77 -9.07 -1.74 1.20
C VAL A 77 -10.55 -1.37 1.18
N LEU A 78 -11.35 -1.98 2.07
CA LEU A 78 -12.78 -1.73 2.18
C LEU A 78 -13.09 -0.27 2.53
N ARG A 79 -12.41 0.30 3.53
CA ARG A 79 -12.57 1.70 3.92
C ARG A 79 -12.19 2.66 2.79
N LEU A 80 -11.12 2.35 2.06
CA LEU A 80 -10.68 3.19 0.93
C LEU A 80 -11.69 3.17 -0.22
N LYS A 81 -12.39 2.05 -0.45
CA LYS A 81 -13.51 1.98 -1.40
C LYS A 81 -14.72 2.81 -0.95
N GLN A 82 -15.02 2.84 0.35
CA GLN A 82 -16.12 3.66 0.88
C GLN A 82 -15.88 5.15 0.68
N ILE A 83 -14.64 5.62 0.92
CA ILE A 83 -14.24 7.03 0.75
C ILE A 83 -14.41 7.50 -0.70
N SER A 84 -14.14 6.63 -1.68
CA SER A 84 -14.29 6.96 -3.10
C SER A 84 -15.72 6.87 -3.62
N GLY A 85 -16.70 6.51 -2.78
CA GLY A 85 -18.11 6.43 -3.17
C GLY A 85 -18.46 5.24 -4.06
N LEU A 86 -17.66 4.17 -4.03
CA LEU A 86 -17.93 2.90 -4.73
C LEU A 86 -19.07 2.10 -4.08
N ALA A 87 -20.22 2.74 -3.80
CA ALA A 87 -21.39 2.10 -3.17
C ALA A 87 -21.87 0.86 -3.95
N GLU A 88 -21.70 0.86 -5.27
CA GLU A 88 -22.05 -0.25 -6.16
C GLU A 88 -21.28 -1.55 -5.84
N LEU A 89 -20.03 -1.44 -5.37
CA LEU A 89 -19.22 -2.60 -4.96
C LEU A 89 -19.65 -3.23 -3.63
N PHE A 90 -20.51 -2.55 -2.87
CA PHE A 90 -21.05 -3.05 -1.59
C PHE A 90 -22.45 -3.65 -1.74
N SER A 91 -23.00 -3.67 -2.95
CA SER A 91 -24.34 -4.20 -3.21
C SER A 91 -24.48 -5.69 -2.85
N GLU A 92 -23.39 -6.46 -2.94
CA GLU A 92 -23.36 -7.89 -2.61
C GLU A 92 -22.64 -8.19 -1.28
N HIS A 93 -22.39 -7.18 -0.43
CA HIS A 93 -21.65 -7.39 0.82
C HIS A 93 -22.58 -7.43 2.03
N ASP A 94 -22.54 -8.56 2.76
CA ASP A 94 -23.25 -8.71 4.02
C ASP A 94 -22.53 -7.94 5.13
N PHE A 95 -23.18 -6.89 5.62
CA PHE A 95 -22.68 -6.12 6.76
C PHE A 95 -22.90 -6.91 8.05
N SER A 96 -21.89 -6.95 8.93
CA SER A 96 -22.06 -7.47 10.27
C SER A 96 -22.89 -6.50 11.13
N GLU A 97 -23.70 -7.05 12.03
CA GLU A 97 -24.44 -6.23 12.99
C GLU A 97 -23.47 -5.50 13.91
N ALA A 98 -23.39 -4.17 13.76
CA ALA A 98 -22.57 -3.35 14.64
C ALA A 98 -23.32 -3.10 15.95
N TRP A 99 -22.78 -3.70 17.02
CA TRP A 99 -23.07 -3.45 18.44
C TRP A 99 -24.33 -4.14 19.01
N THR A 100 -24.14 -5.30 19.65
CA THR A 100 -25.09 -5.79 20.66
C THR A 100 -24.77 -5.10 21.99
N VAL A 101 -25.55 -4.07 22.32
CA VAL A 101 -25.57 -3.52 23.68
C VAL A 101 -26.14 -4.61 24.60
N LYS A 102 -25.36 -5.06 25.58
CA LYS A 102 -25.87 -5.85 26.71
C LYS A 102 -25.91 -4.97 27.95
#